data_AF-A0A941ITP2-F1
#
_entry.id   AF-A0A941ITP2-F1
#
_cell.length_a   1.000
_cell.length_b   1.000
_cell.length_c   1.000
_cell.angle_alpha   90.00
_cell.angle_beta   90.00
_cell.angle_gamma   90.00
#
_symmetry.space_group_name_H-M   'P 1'
#
loop_
_entity.id
_entity.type
_entity.pdbx_description
1 polymer ?
#
loop_
_entity_poly.entity_id
_entity_poly.type
_entity_poly.pdbx_seq_one_letter_code
_entity_poly.pdbx_strand_id
1 'polypeptide(L)' 'MAEFEKDLKNNLYRIWNRMSSGAYFPPEVKAVAIPKSGGGTRILGVPSVGDRVAQTVVAAHLSVRVEPVFHPDS' A
#
# COMPACT_ATOMS: atom_id res chain seq x y z
N MET A 1 11.88 -5.31 5.11
CA MET A 1 10.94 -5.42 6.25
C MET A 1 11.69 -5.26 7.56
N ALA A 2 12.79 -6.00 7.75
CA ALA A 2 13.70 -5.87 8.89
C ALA A 2 14.03 -4.41 9.30
N GLU A 3 14.31 -3.51 8.33
CA GLU A 3 14.61 -2.10 8.65
C GLU A 3 13.42 -1.34 9.26
N PHE A 4 12.20 -1.57 8.75
CA PHE A 4 10.99 -0.89 9.24
C PHE A 4 10.57 -1.42 10.62
N GLU A 5 10.79 -2.71 10.86
CA GLU A 5 10.42 -3.39 12.11
C GLU A 5 11.34 -3.04 13.28
N LYS A 6 12.58 -2.63 13.03
CA LYS A 6 13.52 -2.16 14.07
C LYS A 6 12.94 -1.06 14.96
N ASP A 7 12.09 -0.18 14.40
CA ASP A 7 11.42 0.89 15.12
C ASP A 7 9.89 0.88 14.88
N LEU A 8 9.31 -0.32 14.97
CA LEU A 8 7.93 -0.58 14.56
C LEU A 8 6.91 0.38 15.21
N LYS A 9 6.97 0.56 16.53
CA LYS A 9 5.98 1.38 17.25
C LYS A 9 5.98 2.83 16.79
N ASN A 10 7.15 3.45 16.65
CA ASN A 10 7.26 4.84 16.20
C ASN A 10 6.88 4.98 14.73
N ASN A 11 7.27 4.02 13.89
CA ASN A 11 6.89 4.01 12.48
C ASN A 11 5.37 3.93 12.31
N LEU A 12 4.69 3.06 13.06
CA LEU A 12 3.22 2.97 13.06
C LEU A 12 2.57 4.24 13.62
N TYR A 13 3.10 4.80 14.71
CA TYR A 13 2.59 6.04 15.28
C TYR A 13 2.66 7.20 14.29
N ARG A 14 3.77 7.35 13.56
CA ARG A 14 3.94 8.38 12.52
C ARG A 14 2.92 8.23 11.39
N ILE A 15 2.68 7.00 10.93
CA ILE A 15 1.70 6.72 9.87
C ILE A 15 0.30 7.09 10.37
N TRP A 16 -0.09 6.59 11.54
CA TRP A 16 -1.41 6.87 12.13
C TRP A 16 -1.64 8.36 12.31
N ASN A 17 -0.70 9.09 12.91
CA ASN A 17 -0.82 10.52 13.15
C ASN A 17 -1.00 11.32 11.85
N ARG A 18 -0.20 11.00 10.82
CA ARG A 18 -0.30 11.67 9.51
C ARG A 18 -1.62 11.35 8.79
N MET A 19 -2.05 10.09 8.82
CA MET A 19 -3.32 9.69 8.20
C MET A 19 -4.52 10.32 8.89
N SER A 20 -4.55 10.32 10.23
CA SER A 20 -5.68 10.85 11.00
C SER A 20 -5.77 12.38 10.97
N SER A 21 -4.64 13.07 10.85
CA SER A 21 -4.59 14.53 10.70
C SER A 21 -4.82 15.03 9.27
N GLY A 22 -4.87 14.14 8.28
CA GLY A 22 -4.93 14.52 6.86
C GLY A 22 -3.59 15.01 6.28
N ALA A 23 -2.50 14.96 7.05
CA ALA A 23 -1.16 15.37 6.62
C ALA A 23 -0.33 14.22 6.02
N TYR A 24 -0.97 13.12 5.60
CA TYR A 24 -0.29 11.99 4.99
C TYR A 24 0.07 12.28 3.54
N PHE A 25 1.37 12.35 3.26
CA PHE A 25 1.91 12.43 1.91
C PHE A 25 2.75 11.17 1.62
N PRO A 26 2.30 10.26 0.75
CA PRO A 26 3.05 9.05 0.44
C PRO A 26 4.33 9.40 -0.34
N PRO A 27 5.47 8.74 -0.05
CA PRO A 27 6.66 8.83 -0.91
C PRO A 27 6.42 8.20 -2.29
N GLU A 28 7.34 8.49 -3.20
CA GLU A 28 7.33 7.93 -4.55
C GLU A 28 7.38 6.40 -4.57
N VAL A 29 6.66 5.78 -5.51
CA VAL A 29 6.70 4.34 -5.72
C VAL A 29 7.95 3.94 -6.52
N LYS A 30 8.59 2.83 -6.14
CA LYS A 30 9.77 2.32 -6.84
C LYS A 30 9.36 1.56 -8.11
N ALA A 31 9.83 1.99 -9.27
CA ALA A 31 9.65 1.24 -10.52
C ALA A 31 10.56 0.00 -10.56
N VAL A 32 9.98 -1.18 -10.78
CA VAL A 32 10.70 -2.46 -10.91
C VAL A 32 10.27 -3.15 -12.19
N ALA A 33 11.22 -3.34 -13.11
CA ALA A 33 11.01 -4.12 -14.32
C ALA A 33 11.05 -5.63 -14.01
N ILE A 34 10.00 -6.35 -14.41
CA ILE A 34 9.94 -7.81 -14.34
C ILE A 34 9.59 -8.40 -15.72
N PRO A 35 10.10 -9.60 -16.06
CA PRO A 35 9.72 -10.28 -17.30
C PRO A 35 8.27 -10.77 -17.26
N LYS A 36 7.57 -10.72 -18.40
CA LYS A 36 6.27 -11.40 -18.58
C LYS A 36 6.50 -12.83 -19.09
N SER A 37 5.60 -13.75 -18.73
CA SER A 37 5.64 -15.14 -19.20
C SER A 37 5.57 -15.28 -20.72
N GLY A 38 4.83 -14.41 -21.40
CA GLY A 38 4.69 -14.38 -22.87
C GLY A 38 5.72 -13.50 -23.60
N GLY A 39 6.78 -13.06 -22.93
CA GLY A 39 7.77 -12.13 -23.49
C GLY A 39 7.49 -10.66 -23.19
N GLY A 40 8.54 -9.85 -23.26
CA GLY A 40 8.52 -8.43 -22.89
C GLY A 40 8.61 -8.18 -21.38
N THR A 41 8.46 -6.91 -21.00
CA THR A 41 8.66 -6.42 -19.61
C THR A 41 7.37 -5.80 -19.07
N ARG A 42 7.11 -6.00 -17.77
CA ARG A 42 6.10 -5.27 -17.00
C ARG A 42 6.82 -4.44 -15.94
N ILE A 43 6.49 -3.15 -15.85
CA ILE A 43 6.95 -2.31 -14.76
C ILE A 43 5.95 -2.42 -13.60
N LEU A 44 6.44 -2.78 -12.41
CA LEU A 44 5.67 -2.72 -11.16
C LEU A 44 6.01 -1.44 -10.41
N GLY A 45 4.98 -0.77 -9.87
CA GLY A 45 5.16 0.29 -8.88
C GLY A 45 5.15 -0.33 -7.49
N VAL A 46 6.31 -0.38 -6.82
CA VAL A 46 6.47 -0.97 -5.50
C VAL A 46 6.44 0.15 -4.44
N PRO A 47 5.34 0.31 -3.68
CA PRO A 47 5.25 1.30 -2.60
C PRO A 47 6.17 0.97 -1.42
N SER A 48 6.44 1.95 -0.55
CA SER A 48 7.21 1.73 0.68
C SER A 48 6.47 0.80 1.65
N VAL A 49 7.16 0.29 2.69
CA VAL A 49 6.49 -0.54 3.72
C VAL A 49 5.38 0.24 4.42
N GLY A 50 5.63 1.51 4.77
CA GLY A 50 4.65 2.36 5.44
C GLY A 50 3.41 2.61 4.57
N ASP A 51 3.60 2.85 3.27
CA ASP A 51 2.50 3.03 2.33
C ASP A 51 1.67 1.77 2.17
N ARG A 52 2.30 0.59 2.13
CA ARG A 52 1.54 -0.68 2.09
C ARG A 52 0.68 -0.87 3.33
N VAL A 53 1.16 -0.46 4.50
CA VAL A 53 0.36 -0.48 5.73
C VAL A 53 -0.83 0.48 5.58
N ALA A 54 -0.58 1.73 5.18
CA ALA A 54 -1.63 2.73 4.98
C ALA A 54 -2.68 2.28 3.96
N GLN A 55 -2.25 1.81 2.79
CA GLN A 55 -3.12 1.31 1.72
C GLN A 55 -3.94 0.10 2.16
N THR A 56 -3.32 -0.86 2.88
CA THR A 56 -4.04 -2.05 3.38
C THR A 56 -5.12 -1.67 4.39
N VAL A 57 -4.85 -0.73 5.29
CA VAL A 57 -5.84 -0.26 6.27
C VAL A 57 -7.02 0.41 5.57
N VAL A 58 -6.74 1.30 4.62
CA VAL A 58 -7.79 1.97 3.83
C VAL A 58 -8.59 0.96 3.02
N ALA A 59 -7.94 0.04 2.32
CA ALA A 59 -8.59 -1.01 1.55
C ALA A 59 -9.50 -1.86 2.44
N ALA A 60 -9.02 -2.33 3.59
CA ALA A 60 -9.81 -3.13 4.52
C ALA A 60 -11.09 -2.41 4.98
N HIS A 61 -11.01 -1.10 5.26
CA HIS A 61 -12.19 -0.31 5.62
C HIS A 61 -13.16 -0.09 4.44
N LEU A 62 -12.63 0.19 3.26
CA LEU A 62 -13.45 0.42 2.07
C LEU A 62 -14.12 -0.87 1.59
N SER A 63 -13.42 -2.00 1.59
CA SER A 63 -13.91 -3.31 1.13
C SER A 63 -15.22 -3.71 1.80
N VAL A 64 -15.41 -3.42 3.09
CA VAL A 64 -16.68 -3.69 3.80
C VAL A 64 -17.89 -3.06 3.08
N ARG A 65 -17.69 -1.91 2.42
CA ARG A 65 -18.73 -1.17 1.72
C ARG A 65 -18.74 -1.43 0.21
N VAL A 66 -17.58 -1.66 -0.40
CA VAL A 66 -17.48 -1.77 -1.86
C VAL A 66 -17.65 -3.19 -2.37
N GLU A 67 -17.21 -4.21 -1.62
CA GLU A 67 -17.32 -5.62 -2.05
C GLU A 67 -18.77 -6.04 -2.35
N PRO A 68 -19.79 -5.68 -1.53
CA PRO A 68 -21.18 -6.06 -1.82
C PRO A 68 -21.77 -5.36 -3.07
N VAL A 69 -21.12 -4.32 -3.58
CA VAL A 69 -21.59 -3.52 -4.73
C VAL A 69 -20.96 -4.02 -6.03
N PHE A 70 -19.89 -4.80 -5.95
CA PHE A 70 -19.28 -5.37 -7.15
C PHE A 70 -20.24 -6.33 -7.87
N HIS A 71 -20.11 -6.36 -9.20
CA HIS A 71 -20.85 -7.33 -10.01
C HIS A 71 -20.42 -8.75 -9.59
N PRO A 72 -21.31 -9.75 -9.54
CA PRO A 72 -20.95 -11.11 -9.13
C PRO A 72 -19.80 -11.74 -9.94
N ASP A 73 -19.65 -11.32 -11.20
CA ASP A 73 -18.56 -11.75 -12.10
C ASP A 73 -17.34 -10.80 -12.10
N SER A 74 -17.16 -9.99 -11.04
CA SER A 74 -15.96 -9.14 -10.86
C SER A 74 -14.79 -9.90 -10.25
#